data_AF-A0A830GUJ0-F1
#
_entry.id   AF-A0A830GUJ0-F1
#
_cell.length_a   1.000
_cell.length_b   1.000
_cell.length_c   1.000
_cell.angle_alpha   90.00
_cell.angle_beta   90.00
_cell.angle_gamma   90.00
#
_symmetry.space_group_name_H-M   'P 1'
#
loop_
_entity.id
_entity.type
_entity.pdbx_description
1 polymer ?
#
loop_
_entity_poly.entity_id
_entity_poly.type
_entity_poly.pdbx_seq_one_letter_code
_entity_poly.pdbx_strand_id
1 'polypeptide(L)'
;MDNIGTLEDNILIILKDGEYIEGEAALLYGELSNRASDPLVKTVFQIIYHDSLKHKDVLTLVEDLLINTVRMRANIESVISQRRNLDAMVSQMMEIIKDVRNNMRGPIGTRELKDIAKKLERLEDIEETQLTSYEFLSSAIPTSADPRVQVTQVLIQSIINDEKNHKDLLEKIISL
;
A
#
# COMPACT_ATOMS: atom_id res chain seq x y z
N MET A 1 15.88 -10.71 25.94
CA MET A 1 14.54 -10.95 25.42
C MET A 1 14.14 -9.66 24.75
N ASP A 2 14.04 -9.68 23.42
CA ASP A 2 13.52 -8.54 22.68
C ASP A 2 12.11 -8.26 23.21
N ASN A 3 11.84 -7.01 23.58
CA ASN A 3 10.53 -6.62 24.08
C ASN A 3 9.58 -6.60 22.87
N ILE A 4 8.81 -7.67 22.70
CA ILE A 4 8.04 -7.95 21.48
C ILE A 4 6.84 -6.99 21.31
N GLY A 5 6.56 -6.13 22.30
CA GLY A 5 5.40 -5.23 22.31
C GLY A 5 4.09 -5.99 22.52
N THR A 6 2.98 -5.26 22.71
CA THR A 6 1.64 -5.87 22.77
C THR A 6 1.13 -6.20 21.36
N LEU A 7 0.04 -6.98 21.28
CA LEU A 7 -0.62 -7.28 20.02
C LEU A 7 -1.07 -5.97 19.34
N GLU A 8 -1.66 -5.08 20.12
CA GLU A 8 -2.13 -3.77 19.72
C GLU A 8 -0.99 -2.88 19.22
N ASP A 9 0.16 -2.85 19.92
CA ASP A 9 1.34 -2.10 19.48
C ASP A 9 1.85 -2.56 18.10
N ASN A 10 1.86 -3.88 17.86
CA ASN A 10 2.36 -4.39 16.58
C ASN A 10 1.36 -4.16 15.44
N ILE A 11 0.06 -4.20 15.72
CA ILE A 11 -0.97 -3.83 14.73
C ILE A 11 -0.87 -2.34 14.38
N LEU A 12 -0.60 -1.50 15.38
CA LEU A 12 -0.39 -0.07 15.16
C LEU A 12 0.79 0.21 14.23
N ILE A 13 1.87 -0.56 14.39
CA ILE A 13 3.02 -0.47 13.50
C ILE A 13 2.64 -0.87 12.07
N ILE A 14 1.89 -1.97 11.88
CA ILE A 14 1.39 -2.39 10.56
C ILE A 14 0.57 -1.27 9.90
N LEU A 15 -0.33 -0.63 10.65
CA LEU A 15 -1.16 0.48 10.12
C LEU A 15 -0.30 1.69 9.73
N LYS A 16 0.71 2.04 10.54
CA LYS A 16 1.62 3.16 10.27
C LYS A 16 2.54 2.91 9.09
N ASP A 17 3.09 1.71 9.00
CA ASP A 17 3.94 1.33 7.89
C ASP A 17 3.12 1.29 6.59
N GLY A 18 1.88 0.78 6.65
CA GLY A 18 0.92 0.85 5.55
C GLY A 18 0.66 2.31 5.13
N GLU A 19 0.26 3.18 6.07
CA GLU A 19 0.03 4.60 5.80
C GLU A 19 1.26 5.27 5.15
N TYR A 20 2.45 4.95 5.66
CA TYR A 20 3.70 5.48 5.12
C TYR A 20 3.93 5.03 3.68
N ILE A 21 3.76 3.74 3.39
CA ILE A 21 3.93 3.18 2.04
C ILE A 21 2.93 3.82 1.08
N GLU A 22 1.65 3.92 1.45
CA GLU A 22 0.61 4.57 0.62
C GLU A 22 0.96 6.04 0.32
N GLY A 23 1.47 6.77 1.31
CA GLY A 23 1.90 8.15 1.13
C GLY A 23 3.06 8.28 0.14
N GLU A 24 4.06 7.40 0.24
CA GLU A 24 5.21 7.39 -0.65
C GLU A 24 4.84 6.88 -2.06
N ALA A 25 3.94 5.89 -2.16
CA ALA A 25 3.36 5.40 -3.41
C ALA A 25 2.64 6.54 -4.14
N ALA A 26 1.79 7.28 -3.44
CA ALA A 26 1.10 8.44 -4.00
C ALA A 26 2.07 9.48 -4.57
N LEU A 27 3.13 9.82 -3.83
CA LEU A 27 4.15 10.75 -4.34
C LEU A 27 4.82 10.22 -5.61
N LEU A 28 5.18 8.93 -5.63
CA LEU A 28 5.84 8.30 -6.76
C LEU A 28 4.94 8.26 -8.00
N TYR A 29 3.71 7.75 -7.88
CA TYR A 29 2.78 7.66 -8.99
C TYR A 29 2.33 9.04 -9.49
N GLY A 30 2.21 10.02 -8.59
CA GLY A 30 2.00 11.42 -8.95
C GLY A 30 3.15 11.95 -9.82
N GLU A 31 4.40 11.68 -9.46
CA GLU A 31 5.57 12.05 -10.28
C GLU A 31 5.62 11.31 -11.61
N LEU A 32 5.38 10.00 -11.63
CA LEU A 32 5.36 9.17 -12.84
C LEU A 32 4.28 9.64 -13.81
N SER A 33 3.08 9.97 -13.31
CA SER A 33 1.97 10.48 -14.14
C SER A 33 2.30 11.82 -14.80
N ASN A 34 3.01 12.71 -14.10
CA ASN A 34 3.43 13.99 -14.64
C ASN A 34 4.47 13.86 -15.74
N ARG A 35 5.23 12.76 -15.75
CA ARG A 35 6.26 12.47 -16.75
C ARG A 35 5.75 11.59 -17.88
N ALA A 36 4.66 10.85 -17.69
CA ALA A 36 4.07 10.01 -18.71
C ALA A 36 3.61 10.83 -19.92
N SER A 37 4.14 10.49 -21.09
CA SER A 37 3.76 11.11 -22.38
C SER A 37 2.61 10.38 -23.06
N ASP A 38 2.47 9.08 -22.80
CA ASP A 38 1.31 8.30 -23.23
C ASP A 38 0.10 8.60 -22.32
N PRO A 39 -1.05 9.04 -22.87
CA PRO A 39 -2.23 9.39 -22.07
C PRO A 39 -2.83 8.22 -21.28
N LEU A 40 -2.76 6.99 -21.78
CA LEU A 40 -3.30 5.81 -21.10
C LEU A 40 -2.42 5.45 -19.90
N VAL A 41 -1.11 5.42 -20.10
CA VAL A 41 -0.11 5.20 -19.02
C VAL A 41 -0.24 6.28 -17.95
N LYS A 42 -0.36 7.55 -18.37
CA LYS A 42 -0.60 8.66 -17.46
C LYS A 42 -1.86 8.45 -16.63
N THR A 43 -2.95 8.05 -17.26
CA THR A 43 -4.24 7.82 -16.58
C THR A 43 -4.12 6.70 -15.54
N VAL A 44 -3.43 5.60 -15.87
CA VAL A 44 -3.18 4.51 -14.93
C VAL A 44 -2.41 5.00 -13.70
N PHE A 45 -1.32 5.73 -13.89
CA PHE A 45 -0.58 6.30 -12.76
C PHE A 45 -1.41 7.30 -11.95
N GLN A 46 -2.31 8.06 -12.58
CA GLN A 46 -3.21 8.96 -11.85
C GLN A 46 -4.25 8.22 -11.01
N ILE A 47 -4.79 7.10 -11.49
CA ILE A 47 -5.72 6.25 -10.73
C ILE A 47 -5.02 5.77 -9.46
N ILE A 48 -3.86 5.13 -9.61
CA ILE A 48 -3.09 4.58 -8.48
C ILE A 48 -2.72 5.70 -7.51
N TYR A 49 -2.21 6.84 -8.01
CA TYR A 49 -1.92 8.02 -7.19
C TYR A 49 -3.09 8.46 -6.30
N HIS A 50 -4.29 8.60 -6.87
CA HIS A 50 -5.46 9.07 -6.13
C HIS A 50 -5.96 8.02 -5.14
N ASP A 51 -5.90 6.75 -5.51
CA ASP A 51 -6.28 5.66 -4.62
C ASP A 51 -5.30 5.53 -3.45
N SER A 52 -3.99 5.61 -3.65
CA SER A 52 -3.02 5.57 -2.55
C SER A 52 -3.20 6.75 -1.57
N LEU A 53 -3.55 7.95 -2.06
CA LEU A 53 -3.91 9.06 -1.16
C LEU A 53 -5.15 8.73 -0.30
N LYS A 54 -6.17 8.14 -0.92
CA LYS A 54 -7.38 7.68 -0.23
C LYS A 54 -7.06 6.57 0.78
N HIS A 55 -6.22 5.61 0.42
CA HIS A 55 -5.82 4.50 1.31
C HIS A 55 -5.09 5.02 2.54
N LYS A 56 -4.16 5.96 2.34
CA LYS A 56 -3.48 6.67 3.42
C LYS A 56 -4.47 7.27 4.41
N ASP A 57 -5.42 8.08 3.93
CA ASP A 57 -6.42 8.73 4.78
C ASP A 57 -7.29 7.72 5.54
N VAL A 58 -7.64 6.61 4.89
CA VAL A 58 -8.38 5.51 5.53
C VAL A 58 -7.54 4.85 6.63
N LEU A 59 -6.27 4.54 6.40
CA LEU A 59 -5.41 3.87 7.38
C LEU A 59 -5.20 4.73 8.63
N THR A 60 -4.98 6.04 8.46
CA THR A 60 -4.91 6.99 9.59
C THR A 60 -6.21 6.99 10.41
N LEU A 61 -7.38 6.95 9.76
CA LEU A 61 -8.67 6.91 10.45
C LEU A 61 -8.88 5.57 11.19
N VAL A 62 -8.45 4.47 10.58
CA VAL A 62 -8.60 3.11 11.12
C VAL A 62 -7.71 2.91 12.36
N GLU A 63 -6.51 3.51 12.39
CA GLU A 63 -5.66 3.57 13.59
C GLU A 63 -6.45 4.07 14.80
N ASP A 64 -7.07 5.24 14.70
CA ASP A 64 -7.82 5.85 15.81
C ASP A 64 -9.03 5.00 16.23
N LEU A 65 -9.73 4.37 15.28
CA LEU A 65 -10.93 3.60 15.56
C LEU A 65 -10.64 2.24 16.19
N LEU A 66 -9.63 1.51 15.70
CA LEU A 66 -9.32 0.16 16.18
C LEU A 66 -8.76 0.17 17.61
N ILE A 67 -7.85 1.10 17.93
CA ILE A 67 -7.29 1.24 19.29
C ILE A 67 -8.39 1.46 20.32
N ASN A 68 -9.36 2.31 19.98
CA ASN A 68 -10.33 2.81 20.95
C ASN A 68 -11.61 1.97 21.04
N THR A 69 -11.88 1.13 20.04
CA THR A 69 -13.22 0.50 19.89
C THR A 69 -13.17 -1.03 19.93
N VAL A 70 -12.08 -1.68 19.48
CA VAL A 70 -12.10 -3.13 19.26
C VAL A 70 -10.83 -3.81 19.75
N ARG A 71 -10.98 -4.80 20.63
CA ARG A 71 -9.92 -5.78 20.89
C ARG A 71 -9.77 -6.71 19.69
N MET A 72 -8.73 -6.49 18.90
CA MET A 72 -8.42 -7.32 17.74
C MET A 72 -8.07 -8.74 18.15
N ARG A 73 -8.39 -9.71 17.29
CA ARG A 73 -8.18 -11.14 17.55
C ARG A 73 -7.22 -11.70 16.52
N ALA A 74 -5.92 -11.71 16.85
CA ALA A 74 -4.90 -12.32 16.00
C ALA A 74 -3.82 -13.01 16.83
N ASN A 75 -3.15 -14.00 16.23
CA ASN A 75 -1.94 -14.58 16.79
C ASN A 75 -0.79 -13.56 16.67
N ILE A 76 -0.13 -13.26 17.79
CA ILE A 76 0.99 -12.31 17.86
C ILE A 76 2.14 -12.69 16.91
N GLU A 77 2.42 -13.97 16.70
CA GLU A 77 3.46 -14.42 15.75
C GLU A 77 3.11 -14.06 14.32
N SER A 78 1.83 -14.18 13.94
CA SER A 78 1.34 -13.78 12.62
C SER A 78 1.43 -12.26 12.43
N VAL A 79 1.08 -11.47 13.45
CA VAL A 79 1.23 -10.00 13.42
C VAL A 79 2.70 -9.61 13.24
N ILE A 80 3.62 -10.22 14.01
CA ILE A 80 5.06 -9.94 13.89
C ILE A 80 5.58 -10.29 12.49
N SER A 81 5.09 -11.38 11.90
CA SER A 81 5.48 -11.75 10.52
C SER A 81 5.02 -10.70 9.51
N GLN A 82 3.77 -10.21 9.61
CA GLN A 82 3.28 -9.16 8.70
C GLN A 82 4.05 -7.86 8.87
N ARG A 83 4.32 -7.46 10.12
CA ARG A 83 5.15 -6.29 10.42
C ARG A 83 6.54 -6.38 9.77
N ARG A 84 7.24 -7.51 9.90
CA ARG A 84 8.57 -7.69 9.30
C ARG A 84 8.54 -7.61 7.78
N ASN A 85 7.47 -8.10 7.16
CA ASN A 85 7.29 -8.00 5.72
C ASN A 85 7.13 -6.53 5.30
N LEU A 86 6.29 -5.75 6.00
CA LEU A 86 6.09 -4.33 5.74
C LEU A 86 7.37 -3.51 5.99
N ASP A 87 8.09 -3.74 7.09
CA ASP A 87 9.39 -3.09 7.37
C ASP A 87 10.37 -3.27 6.19
N ALA A 88 10.42 -4.48 5.62
CA ALA A 88 11.24 -4.76 4.44
C ALA A 88 10.73 -4.02 3.19
N MET A 89 9.41 -3.91 3.02
CA MET A 89 8.81 -3.19 1.89
C MET A 89 9.05 -1.69 1.97
N VAL A 90 8.95 -1.08 3.16
CA VAL A 90 9.30 0.35 3.37
C VAL A 90 10.70 0.63 2.84
N SER A 91 11.66 -0.23 3.19
CA SER A 91 13.04 -0.09 2.73
C SER A 91 13.16 -0.19 1.20
N GLN A 92 12.47 -1.15 0.59
CA GLN A 92 12.48 -1.34 -0.87
C GLN A 92 11.79 -0.21 -1.63
N MET A 93 10.65 0.27 -1.14
CA MET A 93 9.91 1.41 -1.70
C MET A 93 10.82 2.64 -1.75
N MET A 94 11.52 2.93 -0.66
CA MET A 94 12.44 4.06 -0.59
C MET A 94 13.60 3.95 -1.57
N GLU A 95 14.12 2.74 -1.81
CA GLU A 95 15.12 2.51 -2.85
C GLU A 95 14.58 2.76 -4.25
N ILE A 96 13.37 2.27 -4.57
CA ILE A 96 12.73 2.46 -5.87
C ILE A 96 12.48 3.95 -6.12
N ILE A 97 11.93 4.66 -5.14
CA ILE A 97 11.67 6.11 -5.21
C ILE A 97 12.96 6.87 -5.47
N LYS A 98 14.02 6.56 -4.72
CA LYS A 98 15.32 7.18 -4.90
C LYS A 98 15.89 6.89 -6.29
N ASP A 99 15.76 5.67 -6.79
CA ASP A 99 16.24 5.27 -8.11
C ASP A 99 15.47 6.00 -9.23
N VAL A 100 14.13 5.98 -9.18
CA VAL A 100 13.26 6.69 -10.13
C VAL A 100 13.58 8.18 -10.16
N ARG A 101 13.66 8.84 -8.99
CA ARG A 101 13.92 10.28 -8.91
C ARG A 101 15.30 10.68 -9.45
N ASN A 102 16.32 9.87 -9.20
CA ASN A 102 17.70 10.19 -9.59
C ASN A 102 18.03 9.85 -11.04
N ASN A 103 17.48 8.73 -11.54
CA ASN A 103 17.90 8.15 -12.81
C ASN A 103 16.89 8.36 -13.94
N MET A 104 15.63 8.69 -13.65
CA MET A 104 14.70 9.12 -14.69
C MET A 104 14.83 10.60 -14.96
N ARG A 105 15.29 10.96 -16.15
CA ARG A 105 15.30 12.33 -16.66
C ARG A 105 14.56 12.38 -17.99
N GLY A 106 13.46 13.12 -18.05
CA GLY A 106 12.65 13.28 -19.25
C GLY A 106 11.30 12.57 -19.21
N PRO A 107 10.51 12.68 -20.30
CA PRO A 107 9.19 12.07 -20.39
C PRO A 107 9.27 10.55 -20.51
N ILE A 108 8.27 9.86 -19.98
CA ILE A 108 8.11 8.41 -20.02
C ILE A 108 7.19 8.09 -21.19
N GLY A 109 7.76 7.63 -22.31
CA GLY A 109 7.00 7.02 -23.40
C GLY A 109 6.98 5.50 -23.27
N THR A 110 6.41 4.82 -24.27
CA THR A 110 6.33 3.35 -24.34
C THR A 110 7.71 2.69 -24.36
N ARG A 111 8.73 3.37 -24.87
CA ARG A 111 10.11 2.88 -24.86
C ARG A 111 10.70 2.93 -23.44
N GLU A 112 10.59 4.08 -22.79
CA GLU A 112 11.12 4.33 -21.44
C GLU A 112 10.36 3.54 -20.38
N LEU A 113 9.09 3.15 -20.65
CA LEU A 113 8.35 2.20 -19.83
C LEU A 113 9.08 0.87 -19.66
N LYS A 114 9.71 0.35 -20.72
CA LYS A 114 10.50 -0.90 -20.66
C LYS A 114 11.74 -0.74 -19.80
N ASP A 115 12.31 0.46 -19.76
CA ASP A 115 13.47 0.78 -18.93
C ASP A 115 13.10 0.85 -17.43
N ILE A 116 11.82 1.09 -17.13
CA ILE A 116 11.30 1.11 -15.75
C ILE A 116 10.41 -0.08 -15.39
N ALA A 117 10.16 -1.01 -16.32
CA ALA A 117 9.31 -2.18 -16.09
C ALA A 117 9.72 -2.93 -14.81
N LYS A 118 11.02 -3.21 -14.65
CA LYS A 118 11.55 -3.88 -13.43
C LYS A 118 11.31 -3.11 -12.12
N LYS A 119 11.17 -1.78 -12.20
CA LYS A 119 10.83 -0.95 -11.03
C LYS A 119 9.34 -1.04 -10.76
N LEU A 120 8.51 -1.04 -11.80
CA LEU A 120 7.06 -1.18 -11.71
C LEU A 120 6.67 -2.58 -11.21
N GLU A 121 7.36 -3.65 -11.66
CA GLU A 121 7.22 -5.01 -11.13
C GLU A 121 7.53 -5.07 -9.63
N ARG A 122 8.59 -4.37 -9.17
CA ARG A 122 8.88 -4.30 -7.74
C ARG A 122 7.86 -3.48 -6.94
N LEU A 123 7.21 -2.49 -7.55
CA LEU A 123 6.11 -1.78 -6.91
C LEU A 123 4.88 -2.68 -6.81
N GLU A 124 4.60 -3.46 -7.85
CA GLU A 124 3.55 -4.48 -7.83
C GLU A 124 3.76 -5.51 -6.70
N ASP A 125 5.00 -5.98 -6.47
CA ASP A 125 5.34 -6.86 -5.35
C ASP A 125 5.07 -6.20 -3.98
N ILE A 126 5.27 -4.87 -3.88
CA ILE A 126 4.98 -4.07 -2.68
C ILE A 126 3.45 -4.00 -2.46
N GLU A 127 2.68 -3.68 -3.50
CA GLU A 127 1.20 -3.64 -3.43
C GLU A 127 0.63 -5.02 -3.04
N GLU A 128 1.20 -6.12 -3.54
CA GLU A 128 0.79 -7.48 -3.16
C GLU A 128 1.06 -7.79 -1.67
N THR A 129 2.15 -7.26 -1.12
CA THR A 129 2.47 -7.39 0.30
C THR A 129 1.54 -6.54 1.17
N GLN A 130 1.20 -5.33 0.73
CA GLN A 130 0.19 -4.47 1.38
C GLN A 130 -1.18 -5.15 1.36
N LEU A 131 -1.59 -5.69 0.22
CA LEU A 131 -2.80 -6.48 0.08
C LEU A 131 -2.88 -7.61 1.12
N THR A 132 -1.80 -8.41 1.24
CA THR A 132 -1.74 -9.50 2.22
C THR A 132 -1.89 -8.99 3.66
N SER A 133 -1.29 -7.83 3.95
CA SER A 133 -1.37 -7.18 5.27
C SER A 133 -2.78 -6.65 5.56
N TYR A 134 -3.45 -6.07 4.57
CA TYR A 134 -4.82 -5.58 4.70
C TYR A 134 -5.84 -6.71 4.81
N GLU A 135 -5.68 -7.80 4.06
CA GLU A 135 -6.49 -9.02 4.20
C GLU A 135 -6.34 -9.61 5.60
N PHE A 136 -5.11 -9.63 6.13
CA PHE A 136 -4.85 -10.03 7.52
C PHE A 136 -5.56 -9.12 8.53
N LEU A 137 -5.40 -7.79 8.41
CA LEU A 137 -6.07 -6.83 9.30
C LEU A 137 -7.59 -6.98 9.27
N SER A 138 -8.17 -7.12 8.08
CA SER A 138 -9.60 -7.37 7.88
C SER A 138 -10.05 -8.62 8.64
N SER A 139 -9.29 -9.72 8.56
CA SER A 139 -9.59 -10.97 9.27
C SER A 139 -9.45 -10.87 10.80
N ALA A 140 -8.58 -9.98 11.27
CA ALA A 140 -8.30 -9.78 12.69
C ALA A 140 -9.35 -8.89 13.39
N ILE A 141 -10.19 -8.18 12.63
CA ILE A 141 -11.29 -7.38 13.15
C ILE A 141 -12.48 -8.32 13.44
N PRO A 142 -12.87 -8.53 14.70
CA PRO A 142 -14.01 -9.36 15.03
C PRO A 142 -15.31 -8.79 14.45
N THR A 143 -16.22 -9.67 14.08
CA THR A 143 -17.59 -9.29 13.72
C THR A 143 -18.22 -8.53 14.88
N SER A 144 -18.72 -7.32 14.61
CA SER A 144 -19.30 -6.43 15.60
C SER A 144 -20.63 -5.85 15.09
N ALA A 145 -21.57 -5.64 16.01
CA ALA A 145 -22.80 -4.91 15.73
C ALA A 145 -22.59 -3.38 15.73
N ASP A 146 -21.42 -2.91 16.18
CA ASP A 146 -21.06 -1.50 16.14
C ASP A 146 -20.91 -1.02 14.68
N PRO A 147 -21.74 -0.04 14.23
CA PRO A 147 -21.67 0.48 12.88
C PRO A 147 -20.29 1.05 12.51
N ARG A 148 -19.53 1.57 13.48
CA ARG A 148 -18.18 2.10 13.22
C ARG A 148 -17.22 1.01 12.79
N VAL A 149 -17.29 -0.14 13.46
CA VAL A 149 -16.48 -1.32 13.13
C VAL A 149 -16.87 -1.89 11.77
N GLN A 150 -18.17 -1.91 11.45
CA GLN A 150 -18.65 -2.35 10.13
C GLN A 150 -18.16 -1.41 9.01
N VAL A 151 -18.20 -0.09 9.23
CA VAL A 151 -17.65 0.88 8.28
C VAL A 151 -16.14 0.67 8.10
N THR A 152 -15.38 0.48 9.18
CA THR A 152 -13.94 0.15 9.10
C THR A 152 -13.68 -1.09 8.24
N GLN A 153 -14.46 -2.16 8.42
CA GLN A 153 -14.33 -3.38 7.59
C GLN A 153 -14.59 -3.10 6.11
N VAL A 154 -15.63 -2.32 5.80
CA VAL A 154 -15.93 -1.92 4.41
C VAL A 154 -14.81 -1.07 3.81
N LEU A 155 -14.23 -0.15 4.58
CA LEU A 155 -13.14 0.70 4.13
C LEU A 155 -11.86 -0.10 3.83
N ILE A 156 -11.46 -1.02 4.73
CA ILE A 156 -10.31 -1.92 4.48
C ILE A 156 -10.58 -2.81 3.27
N GLN A 157 -11.81 -3.31 3.10
CA GLN A 157 -12.17 -4.09 1.92
C GLN A 157 -12.11 -3.29 0.63
N SER A 158 -12.40 -1.98 0.67
CA SER A 158 -12.20 -1.09 -0.48
C SER A 158 -10.73 -1.04 -0.87
N ILE A 159 -9.82 -0.79 0.08
CA ILE A 159 -8.37 -0.78 -0.16
C ILE A 159 -7.94 -2.07 -0.83
N ILE A 160 -8.32 -3.23 -0.27
CA ILE A 160 -8.00 -4.56 -0.82
C ILE A 160 -8.42 -4.71 -2.30
N ASN A 161 -9.59 -4.18 -2.68
CA ASN A 161 -10.07 -4.28 -4.05
C ASN A 161 -9.31 -3.34 -4.99
N ASP A 162 -8.98 -2.15 -4.50
CA ASP A 162 -8.22 -1.15 -5.25
C ASP A 162 -6.80 -1.66 -5.51
N GLU A 163 -6.12 -2.26 -4.51
CA GLU A 163 -4.78 -2.85 -4.69
C GLU A 163 -4.74 -3.98 -5.72
N LYS A 164 -5.78 -4.84 -5.73
CA LYS A 164 -5.92 -5.89 -6.77
C LYS A 164 -6.01 -5.27 -8.17
N ASN A 165 -6.77 -4.19 -8.29
CA ASN A 165 -6.92 -3.48 -9.56
C ASN A 165 -5.63 -2.74 -9.95
N HIS A 166 -4.88 -2.18 -9.00
CA HIS A 166 -3.59 -1.53 -9.26
C HIS A 166 -2.59 -2.51 -9.85
N LYS A 167 -2.47 -3.70 -9.24
CA LYS A 167 -1.67 -4.81 -9.77
C LYS A 167 -2.04 -5.15 -11.22
N ASP A 168 -3.32 -5.41 -11.47
CA ASP A 168 -3.81 -5.74 -12.82
C ASP A 168 -3.47 -4.64 -13.84
N LEU A 169 -3.62 -3.37 -13.45
CA LEU A 169 -3.31 -2.23 -14.32
C LEU A 169 -1.81 -2.11 -14.61
N LEU A 170 -0.95 -2.27 -13.59
CA LEU A 170 0.51 -2.25 -13.72
C LEU A 170 0.97 -3.35 -14.69
N GLU A 171 0.51 -4.58 -14.49
CA GLU A 171 0.80 -5.71 -15.39
C GLU A 171 0.47 -5.36 -16.86
N LYS A 172 -0.69 -4.74 -17.11
CA LYS A 172 -1.09 -4.37 -18.48
C LYS A 172 -0.21 -3.29 -19.07
N ILE A 173 0.10 -2.21 -18.33
CA ILE A 173 0.91 -1.11 -18.90
C ILE A 173 2.38 -1.49 -19.08
N ILE A 174 2.92 -2.41 -18.26
CA ILE A 174 4.27 -2.95 -18.42
C ILE A 174 4.40 -3.73 -19.73
N SER A 175 3.29 -4.36 -20.18
CA SER A 175 3.25 -5.18 -21.39
C SER A 175 3.12 -4.42 -22.72
N LEU A 176 2.98 -3.09 -22.69
CA LEU A 176 2.88 -2.22 -23.88
C LEU A 176 4.23 -2.10 -24.64
#